data_AF-A0A1C7D3I1-F1
#
_entry.id   AF-A0A1C7D3I1-F1
#
_cell.length_a   1.000
_cell.length_b   1.000
_cell.length_c   1.000
_cell.angle_alpha   90.00
_cell.angle_beta   90.00
_cell.angle_gamma   90.00
#
_symmetry.space_group_name_H-M   'P 1'
#
loop_
_entity.id
_entity.type
_entity.pdbx_description
1 polymer ?
#
loop_
_entity_poly.entity_id
_entity_poly.type
_entity_poly.pdbx_seq_one_letter_code
_entity_poly.pdbx_strand_id
1 'polypeptide(L)'
;MTKNKIFIPLLYLTSMVFLPWCISFTFKKSFEFWFINWWNTRQSEIFLNDIKEKSILKKFIEFEELFFLDDMLKECPETHLQNLRTGIYKETIQLIKTHNEDRMNTILHFSTNIICFFILSGFSIFGNQELVLINSLVQEFLYNLSDTIKAFSILLLTDLCIGFHSTHGWELVIGFVYKDFGFAQNDQIISGLVSTFPVILDTILKYLIFRYLNRVSPSLVVIYHSMND
;
A
#
# COMPACT_ATOMS: atom_id res chain seq x y z
N MET A 1 -42.39 -4.85 -10.58
CA MET A 1 -41.49 -3.71 -10.90
C MET A 1 -40.53 -3.32 -9.77
N THR A 2 -40.71 -3.78 -8.52
CA THR A 2 -39.84 -3.43 -7.38
C THR A 2 -38.53 -4.24 -7.27
N LYS A 3 -38.49 -5.51 -7.72
CA LYS A 3 -37.27 -6.34 -7.63
C LYS A 3 -36.07 -5.79 -8.42
N ASN A 4 -36.30 -5.12 -9.55
CA ASN A 4 -35.22 -4.62 -10.40
C ASN A 4 -34.57 -3.33 -9.85
N LYS A 5 -35.25 -2.57 -8.98
CA LYS A 5 -34.71 -1.33 -8.40
C LYS A 5 -33.56 -1.56 -7.41
N ILE A 6 -33.56 -2.70 -6.71
CA ILE A 6 -32.51 -3.04 -5.72
C ILE A 6 -31.39 -3.86 -6.38
N PHE A 7 -31.73 -4.67 -7.39
CA PHE A 7 -30.78 -5.56 -8.05
C PHE A 7 -29.69 -4.81 -8.82
N ILE A 8 -30.03 -3.71 -9.50
CA ILE A 8 -29.07 -2.92 -10.30
C ILE A 8 -28.02 -2.24 -9.42
N PRO A 9 -28.38 -1.51 -8.33
CA PRO A 9 -27.40 -0.99 -7.37
C PRO A 9 -26.50 -2.05 -6.73
N LEU A 10 -27.06 -3.21 -6.40
CA LEU A 10 -26.30 -4.32 -5.81
C LEU A 10 -25.27 -4.90 -6.81
N LEU A 11 -25.69 -5.07 -8.06
CA LEU A 11 -24.80 -5.51 -9.15
C LEU A 11 -23.67 -4.50 -9.38
N TYR A 12 -23.97 -3.19 -9.34
CA TYR A 12 -22.98 -2.13 -9.47
C TYR A 12 -21.97 -2.12 -8.33
N LEU A 13 -22.43 -2.24 -7.08
CA LEU A 13 -21.56 -2.36 -5.90
C LEU A 13 -20.65 -3.57 -6.00
N THR A 14 -21.21 -4.70 -6.41
CA THR A 14 -20.44 -5.94 -6.63
C THR A 14 -19.40 -5.71 -7.73
N SER A 15 -19.81 -5.14 -8.87
CA SER A 15 -18.90 -4.80 -9.96
C SER A 15 -17.77 -3.87 -9.50
N MET A 16 -18.06 -2.83 -8.70
CA MET A 16 -17.04 -1.90 -8.19
C MET A 16 -15.97 -2.58 -7.32
N VAL A 17 -16.30 -3.66 -6.61
CA VAL A 17 -15.34 -4.42 -5.80
C VAL A 17 -14.57 -5.46 -6.63
N PHE A 18 -15.24 -6.13 -7.56
CA PHE A 18 -14.63 -7.21 -8.35
C PHE A 18 -13.85 -6.70 -9.58
N LEU A 19 -14.26 -5.58 -10.17
CA LEU A 19 -13.60 -4.96 -11.33
C LEU A 19 -12.13 -4.60 -11.07
N PRO A 20 -11.73 -3.95 -9.95
CA PRO A 20 -10.33 -3.70 -9.62
C PRO A 20 -9.49 -4.98 -9.64
N TRP A 21 -10.05 -6.05 -9.07
CA TRP A 21 -9.36 -7.32 -8.93
C TRP A 21 -9.19 -8.00 -10.29
N CYS A 22 -10.23 -8.02 -11.12
CA CYS A 22 -10.16 -8.53 -12.49
C CYS A 22 -9.17 -7.73 -13.36
N ILE A 23 -9.17 -6.40 -13.25
CA ILE A 23 -8.22 -5.53 -13.95
C ILE A 23 -6.80 -5.81 -13.49
N SER A 24 -6.55 -5.83 -12.18
CA SER A 24 -5.22 -6.11 -11.63
C SER A 24 -4.69 -7.47 -12.09
N PHE A 25 -5.54 -8.52 -12.08
CA PHE A 25 -5.15 -9.85 -12.52
C PHE A 25 -4.79 -9.90 -14.01
N THR A 26 -5.61 -9.29 -14.86
CA THR A 26 -5.40 -9.29 -16.32
C THR A 26 -4.24 -8.39 -16.75
N PHE A 27 -4.19 -7.16 -16.22
CA PHE A 27 -3.10 -6.23 -16.50
C PHE A 27 -1.77 -6.74 -15.98
N LYS A 28 -1.71 -7.32 -14.78
CA LYS A 28 -0.44 -7.83 -14.25
C LYS A 28 0.20 -8.80 -15.23
N LYS A 29 -0.54 -9.81 -15.70
CA LYS A 29 -0.01 -10.82 -16.61
C LYS A 29 0.41 -10.27 -17.98
N SER A 30 -0.41 -9.41 -18.59
CA SER A 30 -0.14 -8.86 -19.92
C SER A 30 0.95 -7.79 -19.89
N PHE A 31 0.91 -6.91 -18.90
CA PHE A 31 1.89 -5.84 -18.73
C PHE A 31 3.24 -6.39 -18.29
N GLU A 32 3.29 -7.45 -17.49
CA GLU A 32 4.55 -8.12 -17.08
C GLU A 32 5.30 -8.66 -18.29
N PHE A 33 4.61 -9.36 -19.19
CA PHE A 33 5.24 -9.85 -20.41
C PHE A 33 5.80 -8.72 -21.30
N TRP A 34 5.03 -7.65 -21.50
CA TRP A 34 5.46 -6.51 -22.31
C TRP A 34 6.60 -5.72 -21.63
N PHE A 35 6.47 -5.45 -20.34
CA PHE A 35 7.42 -4.68 -19.54
C PHE A 35 8.76 -5.41 -19.42
N ILE A 36 8.77 -6.73 -19.21
CA ILE A 36 10.01 -7.53 -19.21
C ILE A 36 10.71 -7.45 -20.57
N ASN A 37 9.98 -7.61 -21.67
CA ASN A 37 10.57 -7.56 -23.00
C ASN A 37 11.13 -6.17 -23.34
N TRP A 38 10.40 -5.12 -22.97
CA TRP A 38 10.80 -3.72 -23.12
C TRP A 38 12.01 -3.36 -22.24
N TRP A 39 12.02 -3.81 -21.00
CA TRP A 39 13.09 -3.53 -20.05
C TRP A 39 14.38 -4.24 -20.45
N ASN A 40 14.31 -5.51 -20.86
CA ASN A 40 15.46 -6.27 -21.34
C ASN A 40 16.09 -5.69 -22.62
N THR A 41 15.30 -5.06 -23.49
CA THR A 41 15.81 -4.40 -24.70
C THR A 41 16.45 -3.03 -24.43
N ARG A 42 16.14 -2.41 -23.28
CA ARG A 42 16.49 -1.01 -23.00
C ARG A 42 17.52 -0.86 -21.89
N GLN A 43 17.76 -1.90 -21.09
CA GLN A 43 18.65 -1.81 -19.93
C GLN A 43 20.11 -2.12 -20.31
N SER A 44 20.89 -1.06 -20.58
CA SER A 44 22.36 -1.12 -20.68
C SER A 44 23.07 -0.76 -19.37
N GLU A 45 22.36 -0.22 -18.37
CA GLU A 45 22.97 0.26 -17.11
C GLU A 45 22.23 -0.30 -15.88
N ILE A 46 23.01 -0.86 -14.96
CA ILE A 46 22.54 -1.42 -13.69
C ILE A 46 22.27 -0.23 -12.75
N PHE A 47 21.01 0.22 -12.69
CA PHE A 47 20.63 1.32 -11.80
C PHE A 47 20.45 0.81 -10.36
N LEU A 48 21.52 0.86 -9.57
CA LEU A 48 21.48 0.57 -8.13
C LEU A 48 21.01 1.81 -7.34
N ASN A 49 20.43 1.59 -6.17
CA ASN A 49 20.15 2.68 -5.23
C ASN A 49 21.45 3.05 -4.49
N ASP A 50 21.76 4.33 -4.29
CA ASP A 50 23.03 4.82 -3.71
C ASP A 50 23.43 4.12 -2.41
N ILE A 51 22.43 3.79 -1.57
CA ILE A 51 22.62 3.10 -0.29
C ILE A 51 23.12 1.66 -0.49
N LYS A 52 22.55 0.94 -1.46
CA LYS A 52 22.92 -0.45 -1.75
C LYS A 52 24.20 -0.54 -2.56
N GLU A 53 24.44 0.42 -3.46
CA GLU A 53 25.71 0.55 -4.16
C GLU A 53 26.86 0.68 -3.17
N LYS A 54 26.75 1.57 -2.17
CA LYS A 54 27.73 1.66 -1.08
C LYS A 54 27.94 0.35 -0.33
N SER A 55 26.88 -0.43 -0.10
CA SER A 55 27.00 -1.73 0.57
C SER A 55 27.76 -2.76 -0.26
N ILE A 56 27.54 -2.77 -1.58
CA ILE A 56 28.23 -3.67 -2.52
C ILE A 56 29.68 -3.24 -2.68
N LEU A 57 29.93 -1.93 -2.80
CA LEU A 57 31.26 -1.34 -2.91
C LEU A 57 32.09 -1.59 -1.64
N LYS A 58 31.45 -1.51 -0.46
CA LYS A 58 32.08 -1.88 0.82
C LYS A 58 32.51 -3.35 0.85
N LYS A 59 31.64 -4.27 0.42
CA LYS A 59 31.99 -5.71 0.33
C LYS A 59 33.14 -5.96 -0.66
N PHE A 60 33.19 -5.20 -1.75
CA PHE A 60 34.29 -5.27 -2.71
C PHE A 60 35.61 -4.77 -2.10
N ILE A 61 35.60 -3.65 -1.37
CA ILE A 61 36.79 -3.13 -0.67
C ILE A 61 37.27 -4.12 0.41
N GLU A 62 36.36 -4.66 1.22
CA GLU A 62 36.67 -5.63 2.27
C GLU A 62 37.29 -6.92 1.68
N PHE A 63 36.85 -7.31 0.48
CA PHE A 63 37.45 -8.41 -0.28
C PHE A 63 38.83 -8.05 -0.87
N GLU A 64 39.02 -6.84 -1.37
CA GLU A 64 40.31 -6.35 -1.87
C GLU A 64 41.35 -6.26 -0.75
N GLU A 65 40.95 -5.80 0.43
CA GLU A 65 41.78 -5.79 1.64
C GLU A 65 42.17 -7.21 2.09
N LEU A 66 41.23 -8.15 2.06
CA LEU A 66 41.50 -9.57 2.31
C LEU A 66 42.49 -10.16 1.29
N PHE A 67 42.32 -9.82 0.01
CA PHE A 67 43.23 -10.26 -1.06
C PHE A 67 44.66 -9.71 -0.85
N PHE A 68 44.77 -8.44 -0.47
CA PHE A 68 46.06 -7.80 -0.21
C PHE A 68 46.78 -8.39 1.01
N LEU A 69 46.03 -8.70 2.08
CA LEU A 69 46.55 -9.38 3.27
C LEU A 69 47.03 -10.81 2.97
N ASP A 70 46.32 -11.54 2.12
CA ASP A 70 46.67 -12.92 1.77
C ASP A 70 47.88 -12.99 0.83
N ASP A 71 48.01 -12.04 -0.11
CA ASP A 71 49.21 -11.89 -0.97
C ASP A 71 50.47 -11.54 -0.15
N MET A 72 50.31 -10.71 0.88
CA MET A 72 51.36 -10.44 1.87
C MET A 72 51.76 -11.69 2.67
N LEU A 73 50.85 -12.65 2.87
CA LEU A 73 51.07 -13.88 3.66
C LEU A 73 51.60 -15.07 2.84
N LYS A 74 51.56 -15.03 1.49
CA LYS A 74 52.17 -16.02 0.56
C LYS A 74 51.89 -17.52 0.80
N GLU A 75 51.00 -17.91 1.70
CA GLU A 75 50.79 -19.32 2.10
C GLU A 75 49.54 -19.98 1.50
N CYS A 76 48.62 -19.24 0.86
CA CYS A 76 47.38 -19.81 0.35
C CYS A 76 47.47 -20.23 -1.14
N PRO A 77 46.94 -21.42 -1.53
CA PRO A 77 46.97 -21.85 -2.93
C PRO A 77 46.05 -20.98 -3.80
N GLU A 78 46.60 -20.47 -4.92
CA GLU A 78 45.91 -19.58 -5.87
C GLU A 78 44.52 -20.08 -6.32
N THR A 79 44.32 -21.40 -6.35
CA THR A 79 43.06 -22.07 -6.71
C THR A 79 41.93 -21.85 -5.69
N HIS A 80 42.24 -21.75 -4.40
CA HIS A 80 41.23 -21.47 -3.37
C HIS A 80 40.72 -20.02 -3.45
N LEU A 81 41.64 -19.08 -3.70
CA LEU A 81 41.35 -17.66 -3.90
C LEU A 81 40.55 -17.36 -5.18
N GLN A 82 40.90 -18.01 -6.31
CA GLN A 82 40.12 -17.88 -7.54
C GLN A 82 38.69 -18.40 -7.37
N ASN A 83 38.50 -19.52 -6.67
CA ASN A 83 37.17 -20.05 -6.38
C ASN A 83 36.35 -19.11 -5.47
N LEU A 84 36.98 -18.48 -4.47
CA LEU A 84 36.35 -17.45 -3.63
C LEU A 84 35.94 -16.21 -4.43
N ARG A 85 36.84 -15.68 -5.27
CA ARG A 85 36.56 -14.54 -6.17
C ARG A 85 35.37 -14.85 -7.09
N THR A 86 35.38 -16.03 -7.69
CA THR A 86 34.32 -16.46 -8.61
C THR A 86 33.00 -16.68 -7.87
N GLY A 87 33.06 -17.22 -6.64
CA GLY A 87 31.91 -17.38 -5.75
C GLY A 87 31.25 -16.06 -5.38
N ILE A 88 32.03 -15.10 -4.88
CA ILE A 88 31.54 -13.76 -4.50
C ILE A 88 31.03 -12.99 -5.71
N TYR A 89 31.71 -13.09 -6.86
CA TYR A 89 31.26 -12.46 -8.09
C TYR A 89 29.92 -13.04 -8.57
N LYS A 90 29.78 -14.38 -8.53
CA LYS A 90 28.53 -15.07 -8.85
C LYS A 90 27.40 -14.69 -7.89
N GLU A 91 27.68 -14.63 -6.59
CA GLU A 91 26.72 -14.24 -5.56
C GLU A 91 26.30 -12.77 -5.71
N THR A 92 27.24 -11.89 -6.07
CA THR A 92 26.96 -10.47 -6.36
C THR A 92 26.10 -10.32 -7.60
N ILE A 93 26.40 -11.04 -8.69
CA ILE A 93 25.56 -11.07 -9.90
C ILE A 93 24.16 -11.59 -9.57
N GLN A 94 24.06 -12.65 -8.77
CA GLN A 94 22.78 -13.21 -8.35
C GLN A 94 21.98 -12.19 -7.52
N LEU A 95 22.61 -11.50 -6.57
CA LEU A 95 21.99 -10.44 -5.78
C LEU A 95 21.49 -9.28 -6.65
N ILE A 96 22.31 -8.83 -7.62
CA ILE A 96 21.91 -7.78 -8.56
C ILE A 96 20.72 -8.23 -9.41
N LYS A 97 20.73 -9.49 -9.88
CA LYS A 97 19.65 -10.05 -10.69
C LYS A 97 18.34 -10.12 -9.91
N THR A 98 18.35 -10.71 -8.72
CA THR A 98 17.17 -10.79 -7.85
C THR A 98 16.67 -9.39 -7.48
N HIS A 99 17.58 -8.45 -7.22
CA HIS A 99 17.19 -7.08 -6.92
C HIS A 99 16.53 -6.36 -8.10
N ASN A 100 17.05 -6.55 -9.32
CA ASN A 100 16.43 -5.99 -10.52
C ASN A 100 15.04 -6.60 -10.76
N GLU A 101 14.88 -7.91 -10.58
CA GLU A 101 13.58 -8.58 -10.66
C GLU A 101 12.59 -8.02 -9.63
N ASP A 102 13.00 -7.85 -8.36
CA ASP A 102 12.16 -7.27 -7.31
C ASP A 102 11.76 -5.82 -7.62
N ARG A 103 12.70 -5.00 -8.12
CA ARG A 103 12.41 -3.62 -8.52
C ARG A 103 11.45 -3.56 -9.69
N MET A 104 11.66 -4.40 -10.70
CA MET A 104 10.75 -4.49 -11.84
C MET A 104 9.35 -4.87 -11.38
N ASN A 105 9.23 -5.89 -10.52
CA ASN A 105 7.95 -6.32 -9.99
C ASN A 105 7.28 -5.22 -9.15
N THR A 106 8.05 -4.46 -8.36
CA THR A 106 7.55 -3.32 -7.58
C THR A 106 7.02 -2.19 -8.47
N ILE A 107 7.79 -1.79 -9.49
CA ILE A 107 7.38 -0.77 -10.47
C ILE A 107 6.14 -1.23 -11.24
N LEU A 108 6.09 -2.51 -11.61
CA LEU A 108 4.95 -3.10 -12.28
C LEU A 108 3.69 -3.08 -11.41
N HIS A 109 3.81 -3.52 -10.16
CA HIS A 109 2.71 -3.48 -9.21
C HIS A 109 2.20 -2.06 -9.00
N PHE A 110 3.09 -1.09 -8.82
CA PHE A 110 2.75 0.32 -8.67
C PHE A 110 2.04 0.89 -9.90
N SER A 111 2.56 0.63 -11.11
CA SER A 111 1.93 1.08 -12.36
C SER A 111 0.55 0.44 -12.59
N THR A 112 0.40 -0.84 -12.26
CA THR A 112 -0.88 -1.57 -12.34
C THR A 112 -1.90 -0.94 -11.39
N ASN A 113 -1.48 -0.58 -10.17
CA ASN A 113 -2.34 0.09 -9.20
C ASN A 113 -2.80 1.47 -9.68
N ILE A 114 -1.91 2.26 -10.30
CA ILE A 114 -2.26 3.56 -10.90
C ILE A 114 -3.28 3.39 -12.03
N ILE A 115 -3.06 2.46 -12.96
CA ILE A 115 -3.98 2.21 -14.07
C ILE A 115 -5.34 1.76 -13.54
N CYS A 116 -5.35 0.86 -12.54
CA CYS A 116 -6.57 0.41 -11.88
C CYS A 116 -7.34 1.58 -11.25
N PHE A 117 -6.63 2.49 -10.56
CA PHE A 117 -7.22 3.71 -10.01
C PHE A 117 -7.87 4.59 -11.09
N PHE A 118 -7.20 4.80 -12.22
CA PHE A 118 -7.78 5.57 -13.32
C PHE A 118 -9.03 4.91 -13.91
N ILE A 119 -9.00 3.59 -14.13
CA ILE A 119 -10.17 2.86 -14.66
C ILE A 119 -11.34 2.93 -13.69
N LEU A 120 -11.10 2.75 -12.39
CA LEU A 120 -12.12 2.87 -11.37
C LEU A 120 -12.68 4.28 -11.28
N SER A 121 -11.83 5.30 -11.34
CA SER A 121 -12.26 6.69 -11.34
C SER A 121 -13.14 6.99 -12.56
N GLY A 122 -12.76 6.52 -13.75
CA GLY A 122 -13.56 6.66 -14.97
C GLY A 122 -14.91 5.93 -14.86
N PHE A 123 -14.90 4.71 -14.32
CA PHE A 123 -16.12 3.93 -14.09
C PHE A 123 -17.07 4.60 -13.09
N SER A 124 -16.53 5.22 -12.04
CA SER A 124 -17.30 5.97 -11.05
C SER A 124 -17.91 7.24 -11.66
N ILE A 125 -17.15 7.98 -12.48
CA ILE A 125 -17.65 9.17 -13.17
C ILE A 125 -18.77 8.81 -14.16
N PHE A 126 -18.60 7.72 -14.92
CA PHE A 126 -19.60 7.30 -15.91
C PHE A 126 -20.85 6.67 -15.27
N GLY A 127 -20.69 5.98 -14.14
CA GLY A 127 -21.76 5.35 -13.37
C GLY A 127 -22.53 6.30 -12.43
N ASN A 128 -22.48 7.60 -12.64
CA ASN A 128 -23.08 8.61 -11.76
C ASN A 128 -24.58 8.36 -11.45
N GLN A 129 -25.35 7.86 -12.44
CA GLN A 129 -26.77 7.53 -12.23
C GLN A 129 -26.97 6.41 -11.20
N GLU A 130 -26.11 5.38 -11.24
CA GLU A 130 -26.18 4.24 -10.32
C GLU A 130 -25.68 4.63 -8.92
N LEU A 131 -24.68 5.52 -8.84
CA LEU A 131 -24.22 6.13 -7.58
C LEU A 131 -25.32 6.95 -6.90
N VAL A 132 -26.11 7.72 -7.66
CA VAL A 132 -27.26 8.46 -7.12
C VAL A 132 -28.31 7.51 -6.57
N LEU A 133 -28.59 6.39 -7.25
CA LEU A 133 -29.51 5.37 -6.75
C LEU A 133 -28.99 4.71 -5.46
N ILE A 134 -27.71 4.35 -5.40
CA ILE A 134 -27.09 3.80 -4.18
C ILE A 134 -27.17 4.82 -3.05
N ASN A 135 -26.85 6.09 -3.31
CA ASN A 135 -26.94 7.14 -2.30
C ASN A 135 -28.38 7.29 -1.76
N SER A 136 -29.39 7.22 -2.64
CA SER A 136 -30.79 7.26 -2.20
C SER A 136 -31.18 6.06 -1.34
N LEU A 137 -30.68 4.85 -1.67
CA LEU A 137 -30.93 3.63 -0.90
C LEU A 137 -30.25 3.68 0.47
N VAL A 138 -28.99 4.14 0.52
CA VAL A 138 -28.26 4.34 1.78
C VAL A 138 -28.94 5.39 2.64
N GLN A 139 -29.38 6.50 2.05
CA GLN A 139 -30.15 7.51 2.77
C GLN A 139 -31.46 6.95 3.31
N GLU A 140 -32.24 6.22 2.52
CA GLU A 140 -33.48 5.58 2.96
C GLU A 140 -33.21 4.60 4.12
N PHE A 141 -32.17 3.77 4.02
CA PHE A 141 -31.75 2.88 5.09
C PHE A 141 -31.36 3.65 6.37
N LEU A 142 -30.53 4.70 6.23
CA LEU A 142 -30.09 5.50 7.36
C LEU A 142 -31.25 6.26 8.01
N TYR A 143 -32.14 6.87 7.24
CA TYR A 143 -33.29 7.60 7.78
C TYR A 143 -34.28 6.69 8.50
N ASN A 144 -34.45 5.45 8.02
CA ASN A 144 -35.31 4.45 8.64
C ASN A 144 -34.78 3.92 9.99
N LEU A 145 -33.50 4.14 10.32
CA LEU A 145 -32.95 3.79 11.63
C LEU A 145 -33.45 4.75 12.71
N SER A 146 -33.61 4.25 13.93
CA SER A 146 -33.88 5.11 15.09
C SER A 146 -32.66 5.97 15.42
N ASP A 147 -32.88 7.14 16.00
CA ASP A 147 -31.80 8.09 16.32
C ASP A 147 -30.79 7.50 17.32
N THR A 148 -31.22 6.60 18.19
CA THR A 148 -30.35 5.84 19.09
C THR A 148 -29.44 4.85 18.35
N ILE A 149 -29.96 4.12 17.36
CA ILE A 149 -29.15 3.18 16.56
C ILE A 149 -28.17 3.96 15.68
N LYS A 150 -28.58 5.12 15.13
CA LYS A 150 -27.68 6.01 14.39
C LYS A 150 -26.51 6.48 15.26
N ALA A 151 -26.80 7.00 16.46
CA ALA A 151 -25.78 7.46 17.40
C ALA A 151 -24.83 6.31 17.80
N PHE A 152 -25.38 5.15 18.14
CA PHE A 152 -24.61 3.96 18.48
C PHE A 152 -23.73 3.46 17.32
N SER A 153 -24.26 3.43 16.10
CA SER A 153 -23.51 2.98 14.91
C SER A 153 -22.34 3.90 14.59
N ILE A 154 -22.54 5.21 14.78
CA ILE A 154 -21.50 6.22 14.62
C ILE A 154 -20.40 6.01 15.68
N LEU A 155 -20.79 5.84 16.95
CA LEU A 155 -19.87 5.61 18.06
C LEU A 155 -19.05 4.31 17.86
N LEU A 156 -19.72 3.22 17.50
CA LEU A 156 -19.08 1.94 17.19
C LEU A 156 -18.08 2.07 16.04
N LEU A 157 -18.45 2.79 14.98
CA LEU A 157 -17.58 2.98 13.82
C LEU A 157 -16.35 3.84 14.17
N THR A 158 -16.52 4.90 14.97
CA THR A 158 -15.37 5.68 15.47
C THR A 158 -14.44 4.85 16.32
N ASP A 159 -14.99 4.10 17.26
CA ASP A 159 -14.18 3.31 18.19
C ASP A 159 -13.43 2.20 17.44
N LEU A 160 -14.03 1.60 16.41
CA LEU A 160 -13.40 0.54 15.62
C LEU A 160 -12.36 1.10 14.62
N CYS A 161 -12.63 2.23 13.96
CA CYS A 161 -11.71 2.81 12.98
C CYS A 161 -10.54 3.58 13.60
N ILE A 162 -10.74 4.16 14.79
CA ILE A 162 -9.80 5.09 15.42
C ILE A 162 -9.22 4.52 16.71
N GLY A 163 -9.85 3.50 17.28
CA GLY A 163 -9.47 2.88 18.53
C GLY A 163 -7.96 2.74 18.61
N PHE A 164 -7.38 3.42 19.59
CA PHE A 164 -5.95 3.52 19.88
C PHE A 164 -5.41 2.17 20.38
N HIS A 165 -5.66 1.10 19.63
CA HIS A 165 -5.54 -0.27 20.10
C HIS A 165 -4.07 -0.68 20.24
N SER A 166 -3.14 -0.01 19.55
CA SER A 166 -1.70 -0.12 19.78
C SER A 166 -0.92 0.77 18.80
N THR A 167 0.15 1.43 19.25
CA THR A 167 1.16 2.04 18.37
C THR A 167 1.71 1.02 17.36
N HIS A 168 1.82 -0.24 17.77
CA HIS A 168 2.26 -1.34 16.93
C HIS A 168 1.24 -1.68 15.83
N GLY A 169 -0.06 -1.51 16.07
CA GLY A 169 -1.09 -1.70 15.04
C GLY A 169 -0.90 -0.72 13.89
N TRP A 170 -0.66 0.55 14.23
CA TRP A 170 -0.36 1.59 13.26
C TRP A 170 1.00 1.39 12.58
N GLU A 171 2.01 0.89 13.29
CA GLU A 171 3.30 0.53 12.72
C GLU A 171 3.17 -0.56 11.65
N LEU A 172 2.36 -1.59 11.88
CA LEU A 172 2.11 -2.65 10.91
C LEU A 172 1.36 -2.12 9.68
N VAL A 173 0.32 -1.30 9.88
CA VAL A 173 -0.47 -0.73 8.77
C VAL A 173 0.41 0.20 7.92
N ILE A 174 1.13 1.12 8.56
CA ILE A 174 1.99 2.08 7.85
C ILE A 174 3.17 1.35 7.22
N GLY A 175 3.78 0.39 7.91
CA GLY A 175 4.87 -0.43 7.38
C GLY A 175 4.46 -1.26 6.16
N PHE A 176 3.24 -1.81 6.16
CA PHE A 176 2.67 -2.51 5.01
C PHE A 176 2.54 -1.58 3.80
N VAL A 177 1.94 -0.40 3.99
CA VAL A 177 1.81 0.61 2.92
C VAL A 177 3.19 1.05 2.43
N TYR A 178 4.12 1.35 3.34
CA TYR A 178 5.46 1.83 2.99
C TYR A 178 6.24 0.81 2.14
N LYS A 179 6.07 -0.49 2.45
CA LYS A 179 6.66 -1.60 1.70
C LYS A 179 6.03 -1.77 0.33
N ASP A 180 4.71 -1.69 0.22
CA ASP A 180 4.00 -1.79 -1.07
C ASP A 180 4.37 -0.68 -2.05
N PHE A 181 4.72 0.50 -1.54
CA PHE A 181 5.24 1.60 -2.35
C PHE A 181 6.74 1.44 -2.73
N GLY A 182 7.44 0.44 -2.21
CA GLY A 182 8.83 0.14 -2.56
C GLY A 182 9.87 1.09 -1.96
N PHE A 183 9.51 1.87 -0.94
CA PHE A 183 10.44 2.79 -0.29
C PHE A 183 11.39 2.04 0.65
N ALA A 184 12.62 2.54 0.77
CA ALA A 184 13.57 2.04 1.76
C ALA A 184 13.06 2.34 3.17
N GLN A 185 12.94 1.31 4.00
CA GLN A 185 12.40 1.41 5.35
C GLN A 185 13.23 2.39 6.18
N ASN A 186 12.61 3.50 6.56
CA ASN A 186 13.21 4.52 7.43
C ASN A 186 12.39 4.58 8.71
N ASP A 187 12.93 3.97 9.77
CA ASP A 187 12.23 3.81 11.05
C ASP A 187 11.87 5.15 11.70
N GLN A 188 12.64 6.22 11.42
CA GLN A 188 12.34 7.56 11.93
C GLN A 188 11.09 8.16 11.26
N ILE A 189 10.94 7.97 9.94
CA ILE A 189 9.76 8.45 9.20
C ILE A 189 8.53 7.64 9.61
N ILE A 190 8.68 6.31 9.74
CA ILE A 190 7.59 5.42 10.16
C ILE A 190 7.14 5.78 11.59
N SER A 191 8.07 5.95 12.53
CA SER A 191 7.75 6.35 13.91
C SER A 191 7.07 7.72 13.99
N GLY A 192 7.53 8.69 13.18
CA GLY A 192 6.88 10.00 13.07
C GLY A 192 5.44 9.91 12.54
N LEU A 193 5.20 9.08 11.52
CA LEU A 193 3.85 8.87 10.99
C LEU A 193 2.96 8.12 11.98
N VAL A 194 3.47 7.07 12.63
CA VAL A 194 2.73 6.28 13.63
C VAL A 194 2.29 7.15 14.81
N SER A 195 3.08 8.14 15.21
CA SER A 195 2.74 9.03 16.33
C SER A 195 1.79 10.16 15.93
N THR A 196 1.90 10.70 14.71
CA THR A 196 1.15 11.90 14.31
C THR A 196 -0.16 11.57 13.57
N PHE A 197 -0.13 10.57 12.70
CA PHE A 197 -1.23 10.24 11.80
C PHE A 197 -2.51 9.80 12.53
N PRO A 198 -2.46 8.96 13.58
CA PRO A 198 -3.66 8.55 14.30
C PRO A 198 -4.36 9.72 14.99
N VAL A 199 -3.59 10.65 15.56
CA VAL A 199 -4.13 11.84 16.23
C VAL A 199 -4.82 12.77 15.24
N ILE A 200 -4.21 13.00 14.08
CA ILE A 200 -4.82 13.81 13.01
C ILE A 200 -6.10 13.13 12.51
N LEU A 201 -6.07 11.82 12.27
CA LEU A 201 -7.24 11.08 11.81
C LEU A 201 -8.39 11.12 12.83
N ASP A 202 -8.10 10.97 14.12
CA ASP A 202 -9.06 11.08 15.22
C ASP A 202 -9.75 12.45 15.22
N THR A 203 -8.97 13.53 15.16
CA THR A 203 -9.53 14.90 15.18
C THR A 203 -10.40 15.20 13.97
N ILE A 204 -9.99 14.77 12.77
CA ILE A 204 -10.77 14.95 11.54
C ILE A 204 -12.09 14.17 11.62
N LEU A 205 -12.06 12.92 12.08
CA LEU A 205 -13.25 12.09 12.16
C LEU A 205 -14.23 12.60 13.22
N LYS A 206 -13.77 12.97 14.41
CA LYS A 206 -14.60 13.62 15.44
C LYS A 206 -15.25 14.90 14.92
N TYR A 207 -14.50 15.73 14.20
CA TYR A 207 -15.04 16.95 13.58
C TYR A 207 -16.08 16.65 12.50
N LEU A 208 -15.83 15.70 11.61
CA LEU A 208 -16.77 15.30 10.56
C LEU A 208 -18.07 14.75 11.15
N ILE A 209 -17.97 13.97 12.22
CA ILE A 209 -19.12 13.40 12.93
C ILE A 209 -19.92 14.51 13.59
N PHE A 210 -19.27 15.39 14.35
CA PHE A 210 -19.95 16.52 14.96
C PHE A 210 -20.69 17.38 13.93
N ARG A 211 -20.05 17.65 12.78
CA ARG A 211 -20.65 18.38 11.68
C ARG A 211 -21.82 17.63 11.03
N TYR A 212 -21.69 16.32 10.87
CA TYR A 212 -22.74 15.47 10.30
C TYR A 212 -23.96 15.39 11.22
N LEU A 213 -23.74 15.09 12.50
CA LEU A 213 -24.78 15.01 13.53
C LEU A 213 -25.57 16.31 13.65
N ASN A 214 -24.88 17.45 13.71
CA ASN A 214 -25.52 18.78 13.73
C ASN A 214 -26.38 19.07 12.49
N ARG A 215 -26.02 18.52 11.33
CA ARG A 215 -26.79 18.70 10.09
C ARG A 215 -28.04 17.82 10.05
N VAL A 216 -28.02 16.66 10.71
CA VAL A 216 -29.13 15.69 10.70
C VAL A 216 -30.15 16.02 11.78
N SER A 217 -29.73 16.16 13.04
CA SER A 217 -30.62 16.59 14.12
C SER A 217 -29.82 17.05 15.36
N PRO A 218 -30.16 18.21 15.96
CA PRO A 218 -29.56 18.66 17.22
C PRO A 218 -29.74 17.66 18.38
N SER A 219 -30.83 16.89 18.39
CA SER A 219 -31.08 15.89 19.44
C SER A 219 -30.07 14.74 19.42
N LEU A 220 -29.52 14.40 18.25
CA LEU A 220 -28.55 13.33 18.06
C LEU A 220 -27.17 13.71 18.63
N VAL A 221 -26.84 14.99 18.60
CA VAL A 221 -25.62 15.55 19.21
C VAL A 221 -25.66 15.42 20.73
N VAL A 222 -26.82 15.70 21.35
CA VAL A 222 -27.01 15.55 22.80
C VAL A 222 -26.88 14.08 23.23
N ILE A 223 -27.48 13.16 22.47
CA ILE A 223 -27.37 11.72 22.73
C ILE A 223 -25.91 11.26 22.57
N TYR A 224 -25.22 11.69 21.50
CA TYR A 224 -23.82 11.37 21.28
C TYR A 224 -22.92 11.85 22.42
N HIS A 225 -23.09 13.10 22.88
CA HIS A 225 -22.37 13.60 24.05
C HIS A 225 -22.66 12.79 25.31
N SER A 226 -23.94 12.48 25.58
CA SER A 226 -24.31 11.68 26.76
C SER A 226 -23.80 10.22 26.74
N MET A 227 -23.46 9.70 25.56
CA MET A 227 -22.92 8.35 25.38
C MET A 227 -21.38 8.32 25.37
N ASN A 228 -20.75 9.46 25.10
CA ASN A 228 -19.30 9.60 24.97
C ASN A 228 -18.65 10.20 26.24
N ASP A 229 -19.44 10.85 27.10
CA ASP A 229 -19.08 11.19 28.48
C ASP A 229 -19.16 9.95 29.40
#